data_AF-A0A660R0S4-F1
#
_entry.id   AF-A0A660R0S4-F1
#
_cell.length_a   1.000
_cell.length_b   1.000
_cell.length_c   1.000
_cell.angle_alpha   90.00
_cell.angle_beta   90.00
_cell.angle_gamma   90.00
#
_symmetry.space_group_name_H-M   'P 1'
#
loop_
_entity.id
_entity.type
_entity.pdbx_description
1 polymer ?
#
loop_
_entity_poly.entity_id
_entity_poly.type
_entity_poly.pdbx_seq_one_letter_code
_entity_poly.pdbx_strand_id
1 'polypeptide(L)'
;MNGMIKSLLGVAIVGSVLASSAQTKFPLRVDIDVSTRRHRKNIGAGDSGEVKVEQVQVRVKIRKSGGQPYEEKLTAELYVIGKQIHTDYYGIVDVVKKDFNFTKENDNTVEFLTRTYALPQTSGNIDVGGEYETYLLVVVDKEGKIIDTRSGRNIRDKGIDLIRELGPKTLFDEDGNVVGMVDGTNSAFKRAAPAALRSDD
;
A
#
# COMPACT_ATOMS: atom_id res chain seq x y z
N MET A 1 -9.31 83.06 14.78
CA MET A 1 -9.88 82.18 15.82
C MET A 1 -10.85 81.22 15.15
N ASN A 2 -10.49 79.94 15.17
CA ASN A 2 -11.31 78.71 15.28
C ASN A 2 -12.70 78.72 14.60
N GLY A 3 -12.90 77.96 13.52
CA GLY A 3 -13.35 76.55 13.61
C GLY A 3 -14.81 76.51 13.09
N MET A 4 -15.35 75.50 12.42
CA MET A 4 -15.08 74.07 12.43
C MET A 4 -15.75 73.47 11.18
N ILE A 5 -15.01 72.66 10.45
CA ILE A 5 -15.49 71.75 9.40
C ILE A 5 -15.97 70.47 10.09
N LYS A 6 -17.16 69.97 9.75
CA LYS A 6 -17.58 68.57 9.99
C LYS A 6 -18.36 68.11 8.75
N SER A 7 -17.67 67.60 7.74
CA SER A 7 -17.36 66.17 7.55
C SER A 7 -18.62 65.35 7.27
N LEU A 8 -18.92 65.19 5.97
CA LEU A 8 -19.90 64.27 5.44
C LEU A 8 -19.20 62.89 5.33
N LEU A 9 -19.60 61.93 6.15
CA LEU A 9 -19.12 60.54 6.02
C LEU A 9 -19.73 59.92 4.76
N GLY A 10 -18.90 59.75 3.72
CA GLY A 10 -19.19 58.84 2.61
C GLY A 10 -19.00 57.40 3.07
N VAL A 11 -20.08 56.64 3.14
CA VAL A 11 -20.04 55.19 3.35
C VAL A 11 -19.66 54.54 2.01
N ALA A 12 -18.38 54.22 1.84
CA ALA A 12 -17.92 53.35 0.76
C ALA A 12 -18.29 51.91 1.12
N ILE A 13 -19.37 51.39 0.53
CA ILE A 13 -19.68 49.96 0.55
C ILE A 13 -18.70 49.30 -0.42
N VAL A 14 -17.55 48.86 0.09
CA VAL A 14 -16.65 47.97 -0.64
C VAL A 14 -17.32 46.61 -0.70
N GLY A 15 -18.07 46.37 -1.77
CA GLY A 15 -18.59 45.06 -2.13
C GLY A 15 -17.43 44.15 -2.50
N SER A 16 -16.88 43.44 -1.51
CA SER A 16 -16.01 42.29 -1.74
C SER A 16 -16.86 41.18 -2.35
N VAL A 17 -16.90 41.15 -3.68
CA VAL A 17 -17.26 39.94 -4.42
C VAL A 17 -16.18 38.91 -4.08
N LEU A 18 -16.45 38.10 -3.05
CA LEU A 18 -15.78 36.83 -2.89
C LEU A 18 -16.23 35.96 -4.06
N ALA A 19 -15.50 36.08 -5.17
CA ALA A 19 -15.45 35.03 -6.17
C ALA A 19 -14.84 33.82 -5.45
N SER A 20 -15.69 33.07 -4.74
CA SER A 20 -15.41 31.69 -4.39
C SER A 20 -15.25 31.00 -5.72
N SER A 21 -14.01 30.91 -6.19
CA SER A 21 -13.64 30.06 -7.30
C SER A 21 -13.96 28.64 -6.84
N ALA A 22 -15.19 28.20 -7.09
CA ALA A 22 -15.51 26.81 -7.30
C ALA A 22 -14.76 26.38 -8.57
N GLN A 23 -13.43 26.34 -8.46
CA GLN A 23 -12.55 25.73 -9.42
C GLN A 23 -13.00 24.28 -9.39
N THR A 24 -13.74 23.88 -10.42
CA THR A 24 -14.16 22.50 -10.64
C THR A 24 -12.89 21.67 -10.70
N LYS A 25 -12.47 21.20 -9.52
CA LYS A 25 -11.25 20.44 -9.32
C LYS A 25 -11.56 19.07 -9.90
N PHE A 26 -11.22 18.90 -11.17
CA PHE A 26 -11.32 17.60 -11.83
C PHE A 26 -10.62 16.57 -10.94
N PRO A 27 -11.20 15.37 -10.77
CA PRO A 27 -10.64 14.37 -9.88
C PRO A 27 -9.21 14.04 -10.34
N LEU A 28 -8.29 13.97 -9.38
CA LEU A 28 -6.92 13.52 -9.63
C LEU A 28 -6.97 12.15 -10.30
N ARG A 29 -6.20 12.01 -11.38
CA ARG A 29 -5.97 10.72 -12.04
C ARG A 29 -4.50 10.39 -11.93
N VAL A 30 -4.22 9.15 -11.57
CA VAL A 30 -2.88 8.59 -11.49
C VAL A 30 -2.76 7.41 -12.45
N ASP A 31 -1.54 7.13 -12.86
CA ASP A 31 -1.15 5.91 -13.55
C ASP A 31 -0.21 5.15 -12.63
N ILE A 32 -0.50 3.88 -12.42
CA ILE A 32 0.14 3.05 -11.40
C ILE A 32 0.79 1.85 -12.07
N ASP A 33 2.10 1.80 -12.00
CA ASP A 33 2.90 0.66 -12.42
C ASP A 33 3.53 -0.02 -11.19
N VAL A 34 3.34 -1.33 -11.09
CA VAL A 34 3.91 -2.14 -10.02
C VAL A 34 4.59 -3.34 -10.64
N SER A 35 5.88 -3.49 -10.36
CA SER A 35 6.68 -4.61 -10.81
C SER A 35 7.25 -5.36 -9.62
N THR A 36 7.43 -6.67 -9.78
CA THR A 36 7.96 -7.54 -8.73
C THR A 36 9.19 -8.29 -9.23
N ARG A 37 10.23 -8.30 -8.40
CA ARG A 37 11.42 -9.10 -8.62
C ARG A 37 11.41 -10.26 -7.65
N ARG A 38 11.41 -11.48 -8.19
CA ARG A 38 11.37 -12.73 -7.44
C ARG A 38 12.63 -13.53 -7.71
N HIS A 39 13.23 -14.07 -6.67
CA HIS A 39 14.37 -14.97 -6.77
C HIS A 39 14.22 -16.10 -5.77
N ARG A 40 14.27 -17.35 -6.23
CA ARG A 40 14.17 -18.53 -5.35
C ARG A 40 15.55 -19.14 -5.18
N LYS A 41 15.94 -19.40 -3.93
CA LYS A 41 17.21 -20.04 -3.58
C LYS A 41 16.96 -21.27 -2.72
N ASN A 42 17.59 -22.39 -3.05
CA ASN A 42 17.68 -23.54 -2.14
C ASN A 42 18.75 -23.24 -1.08
N ILE A 43 18.39 -23.32 0.21
CA ILE A 43 19.30 -23.02 1.33
C ILE A 43 19.72 -24.26 2.11
N GLY A 44 19.22 -25.44 1.76
CA GLY A 44 19.59 -26.71 2.38
C GLY A 44 18.62 -27.83 2.03
N ALA A 45 19.06 -29.06 2.28
CA ALA A 45 18.24 -30.26 2.20
C ALA A 45 18.58 -31.15 3.39
N GLY A 46 17.55 -31.70 4.03
CA GLY A 46 17.69 -32.74 5.06
C GLY A 46 16.87 -33.97 4.67
N ASP A 47 16.90 -35.00 5.50
CA ASP A 47 16.20 -36.27 5.26
C ASP A 47 14.67 -36.11 5.11
N SER A 48 14.11 -34.99 5.60
CA SER A 48 12.69 -34.66 5.52
C SER A 48 12.31 -33.72 4.36
N GLY A 49 13.29 -33.26 3.57
CA GLY A 49 13.10 -32.52 2.32
C GLY A 49 13.94 -31.23 2.19
N GLU A 50 13.66 -30.44 1.14
CA GLU A 50 14.42 -29.24 0.80
C GLU A 50 13.85 -27.99 1.47
N VAL A 51 14.74 -27.10 1.91
CA VAL A 51 14.40 -25.76 2.39
C VAL A 51 14.74 -24.75 1.31
N LYS A 52 13.70 -24.07 0.81
CA LYS A 52 13.83 -23.00 -0.18
C LYS A 52 13.45 -21.67 0.46
N VAL A 53 14.04 -20.61 -0.04
CA VAL A 53 13.67 -19.23 0.31
C VAL A 53 13.32 -18.51 -0.97
N GLU A 54 12.11 -17.96 -1.01
CA GLU A 54 11.72 -17.00 -2.03
C GLU A 54 12.04 -15.58 -1.54
N GLN A 55 12.88 -14.89 -2.30
CA GLN A 55 13.21 -13.49 -2.11
C GLN A 55 12.34 -12.63 -3.02
N VAL A 56 11.61 -11.68 -2.43
CA VAL A 56 10.70 -10.81 -3.17
C VAL A 56 10.98 -9.35 -2.88
N GLN A 57 11.06 -8.54 -3.94
CA GLN A 57 11.09 -7.09 -3.86
C GLN A 57 10.03 -6.50 -4.78
N VAL A 58 9.27 -5.55 -4.28
CA VAL A 58 8.24 -4.85 -5.05
C VAL A 58 8.71 -3.44 -5.35
N ARG A 59 8.54 -3.01 -6.60
CA ARG A 59 8.78 -1.64 -7.05
C ARG A 59 7.43 -1.03 -7.44
N VAL A 60 7.18 0.15 -6.92
CA VAL A 60 5.98 0.93 -7.20
C VAL A 60 6.39 2.22 -7.88
N LYS A 61 5.72 2.53 -8.99
CA LYS A 61 5.83 3.80 -9.70
C LYS A 61 4.43 4.38 -9.89
N ILE A 62 4.24 5.60 -9.41
CA ILE A 62 2.97 6.31 -9.49
C ILE A 62 3.22 7.61 -10.24
N ARG A 63 2.47 7.84 -11.31
CA ARG A 63 2.58 9.04 -12.15
C ARG A 63 1.26 9.79 -12.17
N LYS A 64 1.30 11.12 -12.10
CA LYS A 64 0.11 11.94 -12.36
C LYS A 64 -0.23 11.88 -13.85
N SER A 65 -1.42 11.41 -14.20
CA SER A 65 -1.90 11.35 -15.59
C SER A 65 -2.76 12.55 -15.98
N GLY A 66 -3.33 13.27 -15.00
CA GLY A 66 -4.12 14.48 -15.23
C GLY A 66 -3.28 15.73 -15.52
N GLY A 67 -3.80 16.65 -16.35
CA GLY A 67 -3.13 17.92 -16.69
C GLY A 67 -3.16 18.98 -15.57
N GLN A 68 -4.10 18.90 -14.62
CA GLN A 68 -4.23 19.88 -13.55
C GLN A 68 -3.13 19.70 -12.48
N PRO A 69 -2.56 20.80 -11.94
CA PRO A 69 -1.67 20.74 -10.80
C PRO A 69 -2.36 20.05 -9.61
N TYR A 70 -1.59 19.26 -8.86
CA TYR A 70 -2.05 18.65 -7.63
C TYR A 70 -0.95 18.77 -6.59
N GLU A 71 -1.12 19.71 -5.68
CA GLU A 71 -0.10 20.08 -4.69
C GLU A 71 -0.34 19.43 -3.33
N GLU A 72 -1.49 18.77 -3.16
CA GLU A 72 -1.81 18.11 -1.90
C GLU A 72 -1.01 16.83 -1.71
N LYS A 73 -0.74 16.54 -0.43
CA LYS A 73 -0.03 15.35 -0.01
C LYS A 73 -0.87 14.10 -0.19
N LEU A 74 -0.23 13.07 -0.73
CA LEU A 74 -0.79 11.76 -0.95
C LEU A 74 0.00 10.71 -0.17
N THR A 75 -0.64 9.59 0.09
CA THR A 75 -0.01 8.42 0.70
C THR A 75 -0.24 7.20 -0.19
N ALA A 76 0.83 6.50 -0.52
CA ALA A 76 0.79 5.18 -1.14
C ALA A 76 0.86 4.12 -0.04
N GLU A 77 -0.13 3.26 0.05
CA GLU A 77 -0.19 2.12 0.97
C GLU A 77 -0.02 0.83 0.15
N LEU A 78 1.16 0.23 0.22
CA LEU A 78 1.48 -1.04 -0.44
C LEU A 78 1.37 -2.18 0.56
N TYR A 79 0.50 -3.14 0.26
CA TYR A 79 0.31 -4.39 0.97
C TYR A 79 0.90 -5.51 0.14
N VAL A 80 1.91 -6.19 0.69
CA VAL A 80 2.53 -7.36 0.07
C VAL A 80 1.84 -8.60 0.62
N ILE A 81 1.35 -9.46 -0.27
CA ILE A 81 0.46 -10.57 0.07
C ILE A 81 1.16 -11.89 -0.27
N GLY A 82 1.18 -12.80 0.70
CA GLY A 82 1.65 -14.17 0.53
C GLY A 82 0.52 -15.18 0.64
N LYS A 83 0.73 -16.37 0.08
CA LYS A 83 -0.12 -17.55 0.27
C LYS A 83 0.57 -18.50 1.25
N GLN A 84 -0.18 -19.03 2.21
CA GLN A 84 0.34 -20.07 3.10
C GLN A 84 0.26 -21.43 2.38
N ILE A 85 1.37 -22.15 2.36
CA ILE A 85 1.48 -23.44 1.66
C ILE A 85 0.48 -24.45 2.24
N HIS A 86 -0.12 -25.25 1.35
CA HIS A 86 -1.15 -26.25 1.65
C HIS A 86 -2.43 -25.74 2.33
N THR A 87 -2.63 -24.43 2.27
CA THR A 87 -3.88 -23.81 2.69
C THR A 87 -4.37 -22.91 1.57
N ASP A 88 -5.68 -22.61 1.58
CA ASP A 88 -6.26 -21.59 0.72
C ASP A 88 -6.28 -20.22 1.40
N TYR A 89 -5.40 -20.04 2.39
CA TYR A 89 -5.29 -18.82 3.16
C TYR A 89 -4.13 -17.95 2.67
N TYR A 90 -4.43 -16.66 2.64
CA TYR A 90 -3.53 -15.60 2.26
C TYR A 90 -3.36 -14.64 3.43
N GLY A 91 -2.17 -14.06 3.52
CA GLY A 91 -1.82 -13.16 4.62
C GLY A 91 -0.93 -12.02 4.16
N ILE A 92 -0.89 -10.97 4.96
CA ILE A 92 -0.07 -9.79 4.70
C ILE A 92 1.36 -10.05 5.18
N VAL A 93 2.29 -10.02 4.22
CA VAL A 93 3.74 -10.16 4.44
C VAL A 93 4.32 -8.87 5.01
N ASP A 94 3.97 -7.74 4.39
CA ASP A 94 4.38 -6.42 4.89
C ASP A 94 3.42 -5.33 4.41
N VAL A 95 3.46 -4.19 5.10
CA VAL A 95 2.75 -2.98 4.72
C VAL A 95 3.76 -1.83 4.64
N VAL A 96 3.89 -1.23 3.46
CA VAL A 96 4.77 -0.08 3.23
C VAL A 96 3.90 1.14 2.94
N LYS A 97 3.97 2.14 3.82
CA LYS A 97 3.32 3.43 3.61
C LYS A 97 4.36 4.47 3.18
N LYS A 98 4.10 5.15 2.08
CA LYS A 98 4.98 6.20 1.56
C LYS A 98 4.17 7.45 1.24
N ASP A 99 4.51 8.51 1.94
CA ASP A 99 4.00 9.84 1.66
C ASP A 99 4.74 10.49 0.49
N PHE A 100 4.02 11.19 -0.38
CA PHE A 100 4.58 11.86 -1.54
C PHE A 100 3.72 13.03 -2.05
N ASN A 101 4.33 13.89 -2.87
CA ASN A 101 3.69 14.95 -3.62
C ASN A 101 4.10 14.83 -5.10
N PHE A 102 3.25 15.28 -6.01
CA PHE A 102 3.65 15.48 -7.40
C PHE A 102 4.29 16.85 -7.56
N THR A 103 5.51 16.90 -8.08
CA THR A 103 6.22 18.15 -8.35
C THR A 103 6.66 18.19 -9.80
N LYS A 104 6.94 19.38 -10.32
CA LYS A 104 7.55 19.48 -11.66
C LYS A 104 8.96 18.87 -11.68
N GLU A 105 9.66 18.94 -10.56
CA GLU A 105 11.02 18.42 -10.39
C GLU A 105 11.10 16.89 -10.54
N ASN A 106 10.05 16.17 -10.10
CA ASN A 106 9.98 14.71 -10.22
C ASN A 106 9.22 14.23 -11.47
N ASP A 107 9.01 15.10 -12.47
CA ASP A 107 8.16 14.82 -13.64
C ASP A 107 6.77 14.28 -13.24
N ASN A 108 6.22 14.80 -12.14
CA ASN A 108 4.99 14.32 -11.51
C ASN A 108 4.96 12.80 -11.32
N THR A 109 6.11 12.21 -10.96
CA THR A 109 6.29 10.77 -10.78
C THR A 109 6.98 10.49 -9.45
N VAL A 110 6.47 9.51 -8.71
CA VAL A 110 7.11 8.97 -7.53
C VAL A 110 7.43 7.49 -7.77
N GLU A 111 8.62 7.07 -7.36
CA GLU A 111 9.04 5.67 -7.40
C GLU A 111 9.61 5.28 -6.05
N PHE A 112 9.27 4.09 -5.58
CA PHE A 112 9.91 3.50 -4.41
C PHE A 112 10.03 1.98 -4.55
N LEU A 113 11.04 1.45 -3.87
CA LEU A 113 11.32 0.02 -3.76
C LEU A 113 11.10 -0.42 -2.32
N THR A 114 10.52 -1.59 -2.15
CA THR A 114 10.48 -2.24 -0.85
C THR A 114 11.85 -2.82 -0.48
N ARG A 115 12.01 -3.17 0.80
CA ARG A 115 13.04 -4.14 1.19
C ARG A 115 12.78 -5.49 0.50
N THR A 116 13.81 -6.31 0.44
CA THR A 116 13.67 -7.71 0.02
C THR A 116 13.07 -8.53 1.16
N TYR A 117 11.94 -9.18 0.91
CA TYR A 117 11.29 -10.12 1.81
C TYR A 117 11.83 -11.52 1.57
N ALA A 118 12.10 -12.27 2.64
CA ALA A 118 12.47 -13.68 2.56
C ALA A 118 11.30 -14.53 3.08
N LEU A 119 10.73 -15.32 2.19
CA LEU A 119 9.62 -16.23 2.47
C LEU A 119 10.18 -17.67 2.47
N PRO A 120 10.45 -18.26 3.64
CA PRO A 120 10.91 -19.63 3.72
C PRO A 120 9.77 -20.59 3.40
N GLN A 121 10.11 -21.63 2.64
CA GLN A 121 9.25 -22.75 2.32
C GLN A 121 10.05 -24.04 2.49
N THR A 122 9.41 -25.05 3.05
CA THR A 122 9.96 -26.40 3.11
C THR A 122 9.27 -27.26 2.04
N SER A 123 9.78 -28.46 1.79
CA SER A 123 9.16 -29.43 0.89
C SER A 123 9.40 -30.83 1.44
N GLY A 124 8.75 -31.85 0.88
CA GLY A 124 8.89 -33.24 1.35
C GLY A 124 7.86 -33.59 2.42
N ASN A 125 8.30 -34.23 3.50
CA ASN A 125 7.39 -34.66 4.58
C ASN A 125 6.92 -33.49 5.46
N ILE A 126 7.67 -32.38 5.43
CA ILE A 126 7.32 -31.13 6.11
C ILE A 126 7.19 -30.09 5.01
N ASP A 127 5.97 -29.78 4.57
CA ASP A 127 5.68 -28.81 3.51
C ASP A 127 4.86 -27.66 4.10
N VAL A 128 5.58 -26.68 4.65
CA VAL A 128 5.02 -25.53 5.36
C VAL A 128 5.77 -24.27 4.95
N GLY A 129 5.09 -23.13 5.08
CA GLY A 129 5.69 -21.81 4.83
C GLY A 129 4.77 -20.89 4.07
N GLY A 130 5.39 -19.95 3.39
CA GLY A 130 4.69 -19.00 2.54
C GLY A 130 5.40 -18.80 1.23
N GLU A 131 4.62 -18.49 0.21
CA GLU A 131 5.12 -17.98 -1.06
C GLU A 131 4.49 -16.61 -1.34
N TYR A 132 5.16 -15.82 -2.18
CA TYR A 132 4.57 -14.57 -2.62
C TYR A 132 3.43 -14.85 -3.60
N GLU A 133 2.28 -14.24 -3.33
CA GLU A 133 1.11 -14.37 -4.18
C GLU A 133 0.91 -13.11 -5.02
N THR A 134 0.74 -11.96 -4.35
CA THR A 134 0.26 -10.75 -5.01
C THR A 134 0.59 -9.49 -4.20
N TYR A 135 0.10 -8.35 -4.68
CA TYR A 135 0.15 -7.07 -3.99
C TYR A 135 -1.21 -6.36 -4.08
N LEU A 136 -1.44 -5.45 -3.15
CA LEU A 136 -2.47 -4.41 -3.22
C LEU A 136 -1.80 -3.07 -2.94
N LEU A 137 -1.95 -2.11 -3.86
CA LEU A 137 -1.50 -0.74 -3.71
C LEU A 137 -2.73 0.16 -3.68
N VAL A 138 -2.80 1.03 -2.67
CA VAL A 138 -3.86 2.01 -2.50
C VAL A 138 -3.23 3.39 -2.46
N VAL A 139 -3.71 4.31 -3.28
CA VAL A 139 -3.31 5.71 -3.24
C VAL A 139 -4.43 6.51 -2.57
N VAL A 140 -4.09 7.22 -1.51
CA VAL A 140 -5.05 7.97 -0.70
C VAL A 140 -4.66 9.43 -0.56
N ASP A 141 -5.64 10.28 -0.39
CA ASP A 141 -5.42 11.68 -0.03
C ASP A 141 -5.18 11.85 1.48
N LYS A 142 -4.97 13.10 1.90
CA LYS A 142 -4.75 13.48 3.30
C LYS A 142 -5.94 13.14 4.22
N GLU A 143 -7.14 12.96 3.67
CA GLU A 143 -8.36 12.60 4.40
C GLU A 143 -8.53 11.08 4.48
N GLY A 144 -7.61 10.31 3.87
CA GLY A 144 -7.65 8.86 3.80
C GLY A 144 -8.59 8.31 2.73
N LYS A 145 -9.15 9.17 1.89
CA LYS A 145 -10.03 8.79 0.79
C LYS A 145 -9.20 8.16 -0.34
N ILE A 146 -9.68 7.03 -0.83
CA ILE A 146 -9.06 6.32 -1.95
C ILE A 146 -9.22 7.14 -3.23
N ILE A 147 -8.08 7.46 -3.85
CA ILE A 147 -8.01 8.07 -5.18
C ILE A 147 -7.98 6.99 -6.24
N ASP A 148 -7.13 5.98 -6.05
CA ASP A 148 -6.95 4.89 -6.99
C ASP A 148 -6.36 3.65 -6.31
N THR A 149 -6.51 2.49 -6.93
CA THR A 149 -5.98 1.21 -6.45
C THR A 149 -5.39 0.38 -7.58
N ARG A 150 -4.40 -0.44 -7.25
CA ARG A 150 -3.84 -1.42 -8.17
C ARG A 150 -3.51 -2.70 -7.42
N SER A 151 -3.89 -3.83 -7.97
CA SER A 151 -3.59 -5.12 -7.39
C SER A 151 -3.12 -6.11 -8.44
N GLY A 152 -2.28 -7.06 -8.03
CA GLY A 152 -1.81 -8.12 -8.92
C GLY A 152 -2.89 -9.15 -9.25
N ARG A 153 -3.91 -9.28 -8.40
CA ARG A 153 -5.14 -10.06 -8.63
C ARG A 153 -6.37 -9.19 -8.36
N ASN A 154 -7.53 -9.59 -8.87
CA ASN A 154 -8.76 -8.87 -8.56
C ASN A 154 -9.08 -8.98 -7.06
N ILE A 155 -9.22 -7.84 -6.37
CA ILE A 155 -9.62 -7.76 -4.96
C ILE A 155 -10.82 -6.81 -4.93
N ARG A 156 -11.93 -7.25 -4.33
CA ARG A 156 -13.15 -6.45 -4.25
C ARG A 156 -12.98 -5.28 -3.28
N ASP A 157 -13.71 -4.20 -3.50
CA ASP A 157 -13.65 -2.98 -2.66
C ASP A 157 -13.78 -3.26 -1.16
N LYS A 158 -14.73 -4.11 -0.76
CA LYS A 158 -14.89 -4.54 0.64
C LYS A 158 -13.63 -5.22 1.20
N GLY A 159 -12.95 -6.01 0.38
CA GLY A 159 -11.69 -6.65 0.75
C GLY A 159 -10.56 -5.62 0.89
N ILE A 160 -10.52 -4.61 0.02
CA ILE A 160 -9.56 -3.49 0.12
C ILE A 160 -9.76 -2.75 1.45
N ASP A 161 -10.99 -2.39 1.80
CA ASP A 161 -11.29 -1.69 3.06
C ASP A 161 -10.85 -2.51 4.28
N LEU A 162 -11.18 -3.79 4.31
CA LEU A 162 -10.80 -4.69 5.41
C LEU A 162 -9.29 -4.88 5.51
N ILE A 163 -8.58 -5.06 4.39
CA ILE A 163 -7.12 -5.16 4.37
C ILE A 163 -6.50 -3.87 4.90
N ARG A 164 -7.08 -2.70 4.56
CA ARG A 164 -6.58 -1.41 5.04
C ARG A 164 -6.80 -1.21 6.53
N GLU A 165 -7.95 -1.63 7.04
CA GLU A 165 -8.33 -1.54 8.46
C GLU A 165 -7.47 -2.47 9.34
N LEU A 166 -7.38 -3.75 8.95
CA LEU A 166 -6.76 -4.79 9.76
C LEU A 166 -5.25 -4.95 9.50
N GLY A 167 -4.80 -4.52 8.31
CA GLY A 167 -3.40 -4.50 7.92
C GLY A 167 -2.70 -5.84 8.11
N PRO A 168 -1.53 -5.89 8.79
CA PRO A 168 -0.71 -7.09 8.92
C PRO A 168 -1.36 -8.23 9.72
N LYS A 169 -2.51 -7.97 10.35
CA LYS A 169 -3.26 -8.97 11.14
C LYS A 169 -4.25 -9.76 10.31
N THR A 170 -4.40 -9.50 9.01
CA THR A 170 -5.49 -10.08 8.20
C THR A 170 -5.13 -11.44 7.61
N LEU A 171 -6.02 -12.41 7.73
CA LEU A 171 -6.07 -13.61 6.88
C LEU A 171 -7.29 -13.55 5.97
N PHE A 172 -7.11 -13.90 4.70
CA PHE A 172 -8.16 -13.90 3.70
C PHE A 172 -8.14 -15.16 2.85
N ASP A 173 -9.28 -15.49 2.26
CA ASP A 173 -9.45 -16.61 1.32
C ASP A 173 -9.11 -16.22 -0.14
N GLU A 174 -9.30 -17.15 -1.06
CA GLU A 174 -9.11 -16.94 -2.51
C GLU A 174 -10.05 -15.90 -3.12
N ASP A 175 -11.20 -15.64 -2.48
CA ASP A 175 -12.14 -14.61 -2.92
C ASP A 175 -11.82 -13.22 -2.34
N GLY A 176 -10.82 -13.15 -1.44
CA GLY A 176 -10.43 -11.92 -0.74
C GLY A 176 -11.38 -11.58 0.41
N ASN A 177 -12.19 -12.53 0.88
CA ASN A 177 -12.96 -12.37 2.11
C ASN A 177 -12.04 -12.60 3.30
N VAL A 178 -12.20 -11.79 4.35
CA VAL A 178 -11.46 -11.98 5.59
C VAL A 178 -12.03 -13.18 6.34
N VAL A 179 -11.17 -14.14 6.64
CA VAL A 179 -11.52 -15.41 7.30
C VAL A 179 -10.93 -15.54 8.69
N GLY A 180 -10.05 -14.61 9.09
CA GLY A 180 -9.48 -14.59 10.44
C GLY A 180 -8.47 -13.48 10.67
N MET A 181 -7.93 -13.46 11.89
CA MET A 181 -6.83 -12.58 12.26
C MET A 181 -5.60 -13.39 12.71
N VAL A 182 -4.40 -12.85 12.48
CA VAL A 182 -3.15 -13.36 13.03
C VAL A 182 -2.51 -12.41 14.04
N ASP A 183 -1.72 -12.97 14.95
CA ASP A 183 -1.08 -12.26 16.08
C ASP A 183 0.03 -11.27 15.70
N GLY A 184 0.34 -11.09 14.41
CA GLY A 184 1.27 -10.05 13.95
C GLY A 184 1.85 -10.25 12.55
N THR A 185 2.66 -9.29 12.08
CA THR A 185 3.26 -9.30 10.74
C THR A 185 4.12 -10.55 10.50
N ASN A 186 3.88 -11.22 9.38
CA ASN A 186 4.53 -12.48 8.98
C ASN A 186 4.29 -13.68 9.92
N SER A 187 3.44 -13.57 10.94
CA SER A 187 3.17 -14.71 11.84
C SER A 187 2.49 -15.89 11.12
N ALA A 188 1.70 -15.60 10.07
CA ALA A 188 1.14 -16.61 9.18
C ALA A 188 2.21 -17.45 8.44
N PHE A 189 3.38 -16.86 8.16
CA PHE A 189 4.43 -17.48 7.33
C PHE A 189 5.67 -17.94 8.11
N LYS A 190 5.81 -17.52 9.38
CA LYS A 190 6.98 -17.80 10.25
C LYS A 190 7.05 -19.23 10.80
N ARG A 191 6.01 -20.06 10.65
CA ARG A 191 6.02 -21.44 11.19
C ARG A 191 6.98 -22.38 10.45
N ALA A 192 7.48 -22.03 9.26
CA ALA A 192 8.30 -22.93 8.44
C ALA A 192 9.78 -23.01 8.85
N ALA A 193 10.43 -21.88 9.15
CA ALA A 193 11.87 -21.88 9.46
C ALA A 193 12.23 -22.67 10.74
N PRO A 194 11.45 -22.59 11.86
CA PRO A 194 11.71 -23.40 13.04
C PRO A 194 11.33 -24.88 12.90
N ALA A 195 10.40 -25.22 11.99
CA ALA A 195 9.94 -26.59 11.81
C ALA A 195 10.94 -27.47 11.05
N ALA A 196 11.71 -26.88 10.12
CA ALA A 196 12.79 -27.60 9.41
C ALA A 196 14.12 -27.66 10.17
N LEU A 197 14.35 -26.75 11.13
CA LEU A 197 15.59 -26.68 11.91
C LEU A 197 15.49 -27.34 13.29
N ARG A 198 14.33 -27.92 13.64
CA ARG A 198 14.16 -28.76 14.83
C ARG A 198 14.23 -30.23 14.45
N SER A 199 15.44 -30.70 14.19
CA SER A 199 15.78 -32.12 14.33
C SER A 199 16.95 -32.19 15.32
N ASP A 200 16.66 -31.95 16.60
CA ASP A 200 17.53 -32.33 17.72
C ASP A 200 16.64 -32.37 18.97
N ASP A 201 16.04 -33.54 19.19
CA ASP A 201 16.06 -34.26 20.46
C ASP A 201 16.31 -35.74 20.14
#